data_AF-A0A958EGU9-F1
#
_entry.id   AF-A0A958EGU9-F1
#
_cell.length_a   1.000
_cell.length_b   1.000
_cell.length_c   1.000
_cell.angle_alpha   90.00
_cell.angle_beta   90.00
_cell.angle_gamma   90.00
#
_symmetry.space_group_name_H-M   'P 1'
#
loop_
_entity.id
_entity.type
_entity.pdbx_description
1 polymer ?
#
loop_
_entity_poly.entity_id
_entity_poly.type
_entity_poly.pdbx_seq_one_letter_code
_entity_poly.pdbx_strand_id
1 'polypeptide(L)' 'LLGKRVDYSGRSVVVVGPKLHLYECGLPKKMAVELFKPFIIRKLQDRKIVKTVKSAKRFVDKQDAVVFEILED' A
#
# COMPACT_ATOMS: atom_id res chain seq x y z
N LEU A 1 -7.08 19.23 -24.67
CA LEU A 1 -6.83 17.80 -24.35
C LEU A 1 -7.41 17.54 -22.95
N LEU A 2 -8.40 16.64 -22.83
CA LEU A 2 -9.27 16.54 -21.65
C LEU A 2 -8.73 15.66 -20.51
N GLY A 3 -7.57 15.00 -20.64
CA GLY A 3 -7.01 14.22 -19.54
C GLY A 3 -5.71 13.49 -19.86
N LYS A 4 -5.01 13.05 -18.81
CA LYS A 4 -3.80 12.21 -18.83
C LYS A 4 -3.94 11.06 -17.84
N ARG A 5 -3.24 9.95 -18.08
CA ARG A 5 -3.11 8.86 -17.11
C ARG A 5 -2.23 9.30 -15.93
N VAL A 6 -2.53 8.80 -14.74
CA VAL A 6 -1.85 9.18 -13.49
C VAL A 6 -1.40 7.93 -12.75
N ASP A 7 -0.15 7.93 -12.30
CA ASP A 7 0.39 6.89 -11.42
C ASP A 7 -0.21 6.98 -10.01
N TYR A 8 0.03 5.96 -9.17
CA TYR A 8 -0.54 5.88 -7.81
C TYR A 8 -2.07 5.98 -7.78
N SER A 9 -2.72 5.40 -8.79
CA SER A 9 -4.18 5.34 -8.90
C SER A 9 -4.69 3.90 -8.92
N GLY A 10 -5.90 3.68 -8.41
CA GLY A 10 -6.53 2.36 -8.31
C GLY A 10 -8.05 2.44 -8.47
N ARG A 11 -8.69 1.31 -8.79
CA ARG A 11 -10.15 1.18 -8.92
C ARG A 11 -10.62 -0.16 -8.38
N SER A 12 -11.76 -0.17 -7.70
CA SER A 12 -12.41 -1.39 -7.21
C SER A 12 -13.92 -1.26 -7.23
N VAL A 13 -14.60 -2.38 -6.95
CA VAL A 13 -16.05 -2.39 -6.69
C VAL A 13 -16.29 -1.86 -5.28
N VAL A 14 -17.28 -0.98 -5.13
CA VAL A 14 -17.66 -0.42 -3.83
C VAL A 14 -18.72 -1.34 -3.19
N VAL A 15 -18.52 -1.65 -1.91
CA VAL A 15 -19.43 -2.47 -1.10
C VAL A 15 -19.79 -1.71 0.18
N VAL A 16 -20.99 -1.94 0.72
CA VAL A 16 -21.48 -1.28 1.94
C VAL A 16 -20.67 -1.72 3.16
N GLY A 17 -20.10 -0.75 3.90
CA GLY A 17 -19.35 -0.97 5.14
C GLY A 17 -20.04 -0.34 6.35
N PRO A 18 -21.03 -1.00 6.98
CA PRO A 18 -21.90 -0.39 8.00
C PRO A 18 -21.20 -0.04 9.32
N LYS A 19 -19.95 -0.49 9.52
CA LYS A 19 -19.15 -0.26 10.73
C LYS A 19 -18.18 0.92 10.61
N LEU A 20 -18.08 1.53 9.43
CA LEU A 20 -17.13 2.62 9.17
C LEU A 20 -17.70 3.96 9.62
N HIS A 21 -16.86 4.83 10.14
CA HIS A 21 -17.22 6.22 10.42
C HIS A 21 -17.30 7.04 9.12
N LEU A 22 -17.93 8.22 9.20
CA LEU A 22 -18.13 9.10 8.03
C LEU A 22 -16.82 9.50 7.32
N TYR A 23 -15.72 9.60 8.07
CA TYR A 23 -14.40 10.00 7.57
C TYR A 23 -13.52 8.81 7.15
N GLU A 24 -14.04 7.59 7.21
CA GLU A 24 -13.28 6.36 6.92
C GLU A 24 -13.74 5.68 5.64
N CYS A 25 -12.84 4.92 5.03
CA CYS A 25 -13.17 4.04 3.92
C CYS A 25 -12.42 2.70 4.03
N GLY A 26 -13.06 1.62 3.58
CA GLY A 26 -12.42 0.32 3.50
C GLY A 26 -11.59 0.20 2.22
N LEU A 27 -10.28 0.02 2.35
CA LEU A 27 -9.38 -0.22 1.22
C LEU A 27 -8.87 -1.68 1.24
N PRO A 28 -8.95 -2.43 0.13
CA PRO A 28 -8.41 -3.78 0.07
C PRO A 28 -6.90 -3.80 0.34
N LYS A 29 -6.43 -4.69 1.23
CA LYS A 29 -5.01 -4.78 1.62
C LYS A 29 -4.05 -4.84 0.42
N LYS A 30 -4.38 -5.66 -0.59
CA LYS A 30 -3.56 -5.77 -1.82
C LYS A 30 -3.46 -4.46 -2.60
N MET A 31 -4.54 -3.68 -2.64
CA MET A 31 -4.56 -2.39 -3.33
C MET A 31 -3.74 -1.35 -2.57
N ALA A 32 -3.88 -1.32 -1.25
CA ALA A 32 -3.10 -0.46 -0.38
C ALA A 32 -1.59 -0.73 -0.54
N VAL A 33 -1.15 -1.99 -0.57
CA VAL A 33 0.26 -2.34 -0.77
C VAL A 33 0.85 -1.75 -2.06
N GLU A 34 0.11 -1.79 -3.18
CA GLU A 34 0.60 -1.23 -4.45
C GLU A 34 0.57 0.30 -4.48
N LEU A 35 -0.49 0.92 -3.93
CA LEU A 35 -0.60 2.39 -3.88
C LEU A 35 0.48 3.01 -2.98
N PHE A 36 0.79 2.36 -1.86
CA PHE A 36 1.74 2.86 -0.85
C PHE A 36 3.15 2.25 -0.98
N LYS A 37 3.42 1.50 -2.05
CA LYS A 37 4.72 0.83 -2.32
C LYS A 37 5.96 1.68 -2.02
N PRO A 38 6.09 2.95 -2.47
CA PRO A 38 7.27 3.75 -2.14
C PRO A 38 7.40 4.07 -0.63
N PHE A 39 6.27 4.26 0.07
CA PHE A 39 6.27 4.53 1.51
C PHE A 39 6.65 3.30 2.32
N ILE A 40 6.15 2.13 1.92
CA ILE A 40 6.49 0.85 2.54
C ILE A 40 7.99 0.55 2.38
N ILE A 41 8.53 0.75 1.18
CA ILE A 41 9.97 0.55 0.92
C ILE A 41 10.82 1.46 1.82
N ARG A 42 10.41 2.72 2.00
CA ARG A 42 11.10 3.66 2.88
C ARG A 42 11.02 3.22 4.34
N LYS A 43 9.83 2.87 4.86
CA LYS A 43 9.67 2.36 6.23
C LYS A 43 10.48 1.08 6.48
N LEU A 44 10.57 0.17 5.51
CA LEU A 44 11.41 -1.04 5.61
C LEU A 44 12.90 -0.73 5.78
N GLN A 45 13.39 0.34 5.15
CA GLN A 45 14.76 0.82 5.31
C GLN A 45 14.97 1.51 6.65
N ASP A 46 14.03 2.37 7.06
CA ASP A 46 14.10 3.11 8.33
C ASP A 46 14.11 2.14 9.53
N ARG A 47 13.36 1.04 9.45
CA ARG A 47 13.36 -0.06 10.45
C ARG A 47 14.55 -1.01 10.35
N LYS A 48 15.48 -0.77 9.40
CA LYS A 48 16.67 -1.61 9.14
C LYS A 48 16.36 -3.09 8.85
N ILE A 49 15.14 -3.40 8.40
CA ILE A 49 14.72 -4.76 8.03
C ILE A 49 15.39 -5.17 6.71
N VAL A 50 15.55 -4.22 5.80
CA VAL A 50 16.21 -4.43 4.51
C VAL A 50 17.35 -3.44 4.33
N LYS A 51 18.46 -3.91 3.75
CA LYS A 51 19.64 -3.08 3.48
C LYS A 51 19.55 -2.33 2.15
N THR A 52 18.78 -2.82 1.18
CA THR A 52 18.72 -2.26 -0.18
C THR A 52 17.29 -2.13 -0.69
N VAL A 53 17.07 -1.15 -1.57
CA VAL A 53 15.77 -0.92 -2.25
C VAL A 53 15.34 -2.15 -3.06
N LYS A 54 16.29 -2.84 -3.70
CA LYS A 54 16.01 -4.04 -4.49
C LYS A 54 15.48 -5.20 -3.63
N SER A 55 16.04 -5.36 -2.43
CA SER A 55 15.52 -6.32 -1.45
C SER A 55 14.14 -5.89 -0.96
N ALA A 56 13.96 -4.62 -0.61
CA ALA A 56 12.67 -4.08 -0.16
C ALA A 56 11.56 -4.38 -1.19
N LYS A 57 11.83 -4.14 -2.48
CA LYS A 57 10.87 -4.43 -3.56
C LYS A 57 10.46 -5.90 -3.60
N ARG A 58 11.41 -6.83 -3.41
CA ARG A 58 11.12 -8.28 -3.35
C ARG A 58 10.22 -8.65 -2.17
N PHE A 59 10.42 -8.03 -1.01
CA PHE A 59 9.56 -8.26 0.17
C PHE A 59 8.14 -7.76 -0.08
N VAL A 60 8.00 -6.57 -0.68
CA VAL A 60 6.69 -6.01 -1.03
C VAL A 60 5.97 -6.86 -2.09
N ASP A 61 6.68 -7.28 -3.14
CA ASP A 61 6.11 -8.13 -4.21
C ASP A 61 5.69 -9.52 -3.68
N LYS A 62 6.38 -10.04 -2.66
CA LYS A 62 6.02 -11.30 -1.98
C LYS A 62 4.86 -11.16 -0.99
N GLN A 63 4.46 -9.93 -0.65
CA GLN A 63 3.45 -9.66 0.37
C GLN A 63 3.77 -10.34 1.71
N ASP A 64 5.04 -10.27 2.13
CA ASP A 64 5.47 -10.85 3.42
C ASP A 64 4.73 -10.20 4.59
N ALA A 65 4.54 -10.94 5.70
CA ALA A 65 3.76 -10.48 6.86
C ALA A 65 4.16 -9.09 7.38
N VAL A 66 5.48 -8.82 7.40
CA VAL A 66 6.10 -7.55 7.80
C VAL A 66 5.60 -6.35 6.97
N VAL A 67 5.23 -6.56 5.71
CA VAL A 67 4.70 -5.51 4.83
C VAL A 67 3.33 -5.05 5.33
N PHE A 68 2.50 -5.98 5.80
CA PHE A 68 1.17 -5.65 6.34
C PHE A 68 1.26 -4.94 7.67
N GLU A 69 2.21 -5.31 8.53
CA GLU A 69 2.48 -4.61 9.79
C GLU A 69 2.86 -3.14 9.51
N ILE A 70 3.78 -2.92 8.57
CA ILE A 70 4.23 -1.57 8.18
C ILE A 70 3.12 -0.71 7.57
N LEU A 71 2.13 -1.35 6.94
CA LEU A 71 0.98 -0.69 6.31
C LEU A 71 -0.08 -0.25 7.32
N GLU A 72 -0.19 -0.96 8.45
CA GLU A 72 -1.12 -0.62 9.54
C GLU A 72 -0.56 0.50 10.45
N ASP A 73 0.74 0.78 10.37
CA ASP A 73 1.45 1.92 10.99
C ASP A 73 1.37 3.21 10.16
#